data_AF-A0A2A4YVJ9-F1
#
_entry.id   AF-A0A2A4YVJ9-F1
#
_cell.length_a   1.000
_cell.length_b   1.000
_cell.length_c   1.000
_cell.angle_alpha   90.00
_cell.angle_beta   90.00
_cell.angle_gamma   90.00
#
_symmetry.space_group_name_H-M   'P 1'
#
loop_
_entity.id
_entity.type
_entity.pdbx_description
1 polymer ?
#
loop_
_entity_poly.entity_id
_entity_poly.type
_entity_poly.pdbx_seq_one_letter_code
_entity_poly.pdbx_strand_id
1 'polypeptide(L)'
;MTDFLVILLALTQIPIIFIYSTKNLNHFLGQKTININSIWFKQHAEFTNHIALAKIFKYFSSSLAITSLIAIIYYGFNMSGSDQLLALLLAPNFIWIGGFSIYMMLFQFLVTKRIPTPEIRSASMNNRQLRNYLPMWLIYLAYGLLALIFTIYIWAYFSQTITAELLTRRLTGLGIFIITMSLITYKSFKNKVSEFTFIFDQNGRKIEAIINCGLLYTSSLLGIVLILSDIFGIVIFTPLSFVLVAHLCVQIYLITLFFHAKGKNIYQTS
;
A
#
# COMPACT_ATOMS: atom_id res chain seq x y z
N MET A 1 -10.75 3.77 26.43
CA MET A 1 -9.84 2.70 25.97
C MET A 1 -9.54 2.81 24.48
N THR A 2 -10.55 2.99 23.63
CA THR A 2 -10.36 3.14 22.17
C THR A 2 -9.50 4.35 21.79
N ASP A 3 -9.70 5.50 22.44
CA ASP A 3 -8.90 6.72 22.18
C ASP A 3 -7.41 6.51 22.45
N PHE A 4 -7.08 5.81 23.56
CA PHE A 4 -5.72 5.44 23.89
C PHE A 4 -5.10 4.51 22.82
N LEU A 5 -5.87 3.54 22.30
CA LEU A 5 -5.41 2.67 21.21
C LEU A 5 -5.16 3.46 19.91
N VAL A 6 -5.98 4.46 19.60
CA VAL A 6 -5.80 5.34 18.44
C VAL A 6 -4.50 6.15 18.59
N ILE A 7 -4.29 6.75 19.76
CA ILE A 7 -3.06 7.51 20.06
C ILE A 7 -1.83 6.60 19.99
N LEU A 8 -1.90 5.40 20.57
CA LEU A 8 -0.81 4.43 20.51
C LEU A 8 -0.48 4.05 19.07
N LEU A 9 -1.50 3.73 18.26
CA LEU A 9 -1.32 3.42 16.84
C LEU A 9 -0.76 4.60 16.04
N ALA A 10 -1.21 5.82 16.36
CA ALA A 10 -0.69 7.04 15.75
C ALA A 10 0.77 7.30 16.14
N LEU A 11 1.19 6.90 17.35
CA LEU A 11 2.59 6.99 17.77
C LEU A 11 3.45 5.91 17.10
N THR A 12 2.98 4.66 17.00
CA THR A 12 3.73 3.57 16.35
C THR A 12 3.87 3.77 14.84
N GLN A 13 2.93 4.47 14.19
CA GLN A 13 3.02 4.76 12.76
C GLN A 13 4.24 5.62 12.40
N ILE A 14 4.66 6.51 13.31
CA ILE A 14 5.75 7.45 13.05
C ILE A 14 7.08 6.71 12.76
N PRO A 15 7.58 5.83 13.66
CA PRO A 15 8.79 5.08 13.37
C PRO A 15 8.58 4.11 12.21
N ILE A 16 7.45 3.41 12.11
CA ILE A 16 7.24 2.34 11.13
C ILE A 16 7.07 2.90 9.70
N ILE A 17 6.13 3.82 9.51
CA ILE A 17 5.76 4.35 8.20
C ILE A 17 6.73 5.44 7.78
N PHE A 18 6.94 6.47 8.61
CA PHE A 18 7.69 7.64 8.16
C PHE A 18 9.21 7.43 8.20
N ILE A 19 9.73 6.71 9.19
CA ILE A 19 11.18 6.54 9.34
C ILE A 19 11.67 5.27 8.64
N TYR A 20 11.18 4.10 9.06
CA TYR A 20 11.65 2.82 8.53
C TYR A 20 11.24 2.60 7.08
N SER A 21 9.98 2.85 6.72
CA SER A 21 9.53 2.63 5.34
C SER A 21 10.23 3.56 4.36
N THR A 22 10.38 4.84 4.68
CA THR A 22 11.14 5.79 3.85
C THR A 22 12.58 5.36 3.63
N LYS A 23 13.29 4.98 4.71
CA LYS A 23 14.68 4.51 4.61
C LYS A 23 14.78 3.29 3.68
N ASN A 24 13.93 2.30 3.90
CA ASN A 24 13.96 1.04 3.19
C ASN A 24 13.50 1.17 1.73
N LEU A 25 12.50 2.00 1.45
CA LEU A 25 12.04 2.31 0.09
C LEU A 25 13.12 3.03 -0.71
N ASN A 26 13.75 4.06 -0.14
CA ASN A 26 14.83 4.79 -0.81
C ASN A 26 16.02 3.89 -1.13
N HIS A 27 16.44 3.05 -0.18
CA HIS A 27 17.50 2.08 -0.39
C HIS A 27 17.13 1.10 -1.50
N PHE A 28 15.92 0.53 -1.43
CA PHE A 28 15.42 -0.43 -2.41
C PHE A 28 15.37 0.16 -3.82
N LEU A 29 14.82 1.36 -4.00
CA LEU A 29 14.72 2.02 -5.30
C LEU A 29 16.10 2.38 -5.87
N GLY A 30 17.01 2.86 -5.03
CA GLY A 30 18.40 3.12 -5.40
C GLY A 30 19.10 1.85 -5.88
N GLN A 31 19.10 0.80 -5.04
CA GLN A 31 19.74 -0.49 -5.35
C GLN A 31 19.15 -1.15 -6.59
N LYS A 32 17.81 -1.18 -6.72
CA LYS A 32 17.15 -1.70 -7.92
C LYS A 32 17.62 -0.98 -9.18
N THR A 33 17.74 0.34 -9.12
CA THR A 33 18.17 1.16 -10.27
C THR A 33 19.64 0.90 -10.62
N ILE A 34 20.52 0.80 -9.63
CA ILE A 34 21.94 0.48 -9.81
C ILE A 34 22.10 -0.93 -10.36
N ASN A 35 21.43 -1.93 -9.78
CA ASN A 35 21.57 -3.33 -10.20
C ASN A 35 21.09 -3.57 -11.63
N ILE A 36 19.99 -2.93 -12.04
CA ILE A 36 19.47 -3.04 -13.41
C ILE A 36 20.41 -2.38 -14.43
N ASN A 37 21.14 -1.34 -14.03
CA ASN A 37 21.95 -0.50 -14.94
C ASN A 37 23.42 -0.39 -14.50
N SER A 38 23.96 -1.48 -13.95
CA SER A 38 25.26 -1.45 -13.24
C SER A 38 26.42 -1.00 -14.11
N ILE A 39 26.43 -1.38 -15.39
CA ILE A 39 27.44 -0.95 -16.38
C ILE A 39 27.38 0.56 -16.59
N TRP A 40 26.18 1.12 -16.74
CA TRP A 40 25.98 2.55 -16.96
C TRP A 40 26.43 3.38 -15.75
N PHE A 41 26.10 2.94 -14.53
CA PHE A 41 26.55 3.59 -13.30
C PHE A 41 28.07 3.53 -13.08
N LYS A 42 28.74 2.46 -13.55
CA LYS A 42 30.21 2.41 -13.54
C LYS A 42 30.84 3.43 -14.49
N GLN A 43 30.16 3.74 -15.59
CA GLN A 43 30.63 4.71 -16.59
C GLN A 43 30.29 6.16 -16.21
N HIS A 44 29.22 6.39 -15.44
CA HIS A 44 28.70 7.71 -15.07
C HIS A 44 28.66 7.88 -13.54
N ALA A 45 29.84 7.84 -12.90
CA ALA A 45 29.96 7.94 -11.45
C ALA A 45 29.50 9.30 -10.89
N GLU A 46 29.49 10.34 -11.73
CA GLU A 46 28.97 11.67 -11.43
C GLU A 46 27.43 11.70 -11.25
N PHE A 47 26.72 10.67 -11.70
CA PHE A 47 25.27 10.61 -11.63
C PHE A 47 24.76 10.33 -10.20
N THR A 48 24.50 11.41 -9.46
CA THR A 48 24.12 11.36 -8.03
C THR A 48 22.66 11.74 -7.74
N ASN A 49 21.83 11.97 -8.77
CA ASN A 49 20.43 12.41 -8.62
C ASN A 49 19.60 11.48 -7.73
N HIS A 50 19.81 10.17 -7.82
CA HIS A 50 19.10 9.17 -7.00
C HIS A 50 19.41 9.33 -5.50
N ILE A 51 20.66 9.69 -5.15
CA ILE A 51 21.10 9.97 -3.78
C ILE A 51 20.49 11.29 -3.28
N ALA A 52 20.52 12.33 -4.10
CA ALA A 52 19.97 13.64 -3.76
C ALA A 52 18.46 13.54 -3.47
N LEU A 53 17.70 12.88 -4.36
CA LEU A 53 16.27 12.65 -4.17
C LEU A 53 15.98 11.81 -2.92
N ALA A 54 16.74 10.75 -2.67
CA ALA A 54 16.60 9.94 -1.46
C ALA A 54 16.84 10.76 -0.18
N LYS A 55 17.83 11.66 -0.17
CA LYS A 55 18.06 12.59 0.96
C LYS A 55 16.89 13.54 1.15
N ILE A 56 16.41 14.19 0.09
CA ILE A 56 15.26 15.11 0.16
C ILE A 56 14.02 14.40 0.73
N PHE A 57 13.70 13.23 0.22
CA PHE A 57 12.52 12.48 0.69
C PHE A 57 12.68 11.98 2.13
N LYS A 58 13.91 11.66 2.55
CA LYS A 58 14.22 11.37 3.95
C LYS A 58 13.98 12.59 4.84
N TYR A 59 14.46 13.78 4.46
CA TYR A 59 14.22 15.01 5.23
C TYR A 59 12.73 15.36 5.32
N PHE A 60 12.00 15.24 4.21
CA PHE A 60 10.55 15.40 4.20
C PHE A 60 9.87 14.46 5.20
N SER A 61 10.21 13.17 5.16
CA SER A 61 9.59 12.18 6.04
C SER A 61 10.00 12.35 7.51
N SER A 62 11.24 12.75 7.79
CA SER A 62 11.69 13.12 9.14
C SER A 62 10.96 14.36 9.68
N SER A 63 10.79 15.38 8.84
CA SER A 63 10.03 16.58 9.21
C SER A 63 8.58 16.23 9.52
N LEU A 64 7.93 15.47 8.63
CA LEU A 64 6.56 15.00 8.83
C LEU A 64 6.41 14.14 10.09
N ALA A 65 7.38 13.27 10.38
CA ALA A 65 7.43 12.48 11.61
C ALA A 65 7.47 13.36 12.86
N ILE A 66 8.32 14.38 12.88
CA ILE A 66 8.43 15.32 14.00
C ILE A 66 7.15 16.13 14.16
N THR A 67 6.62 16.70 13.08
CA THR A 67 5.37 17.46 13.11
C THR A 67 4.19 16.60 13.57
N SER A 68 4.13 15.34 13.11
CA SER A 68 3.08 14.39 13.53
C SER A 68 3.22 14.03 15.00
N LEU A 69 4.45 13.83 15.50
CA LEU A 69 4.70 13.55 16.91
C LEU A 69 4.24 14.72 17.79
N ILE A 70 4.62 15.95 17.41
CA ILE A 70 4.20 17.17 18.12
C ILE A 70 2.68 17.29 18.09
N ALA A 71 2.05 17.07 16.93
CA ALA A 71 0.59 17.13 16.81
C ALA A 71 -0.11 16.07 17.68
N ILE A 72 0.39 14.84 17.75
CA ILE A 72 -0.19 13.79 18.59
C ILE A 72 0.02 14.11 20.08
N ILE A 73 1.18 14.60 20.49
CA ILE A 73 1.43 14.97 21.89
C ILE A 73 0.55 16.16 22.30
N TYR A 74 0.45 17.18 21.45
CA TYR A 74 -0.27 18.40 21.78
C TYR A 74 -1.79 18.21 21.69
N TYR A 75 -2.29 17.57 20.63
CA TYR A 75 -3.73 17.41 20.40
C TYR A 75 -4.27 16.10 20.93
N GLY A 76 -3.51 14.99 20.84
CA GLY A 76 -3.98 13.67 21.26
C GLY A 76 -4.25 13.56 22.77
N PHE A 77 -3.48 14.28 23.60
CA PHE A 77 -3.69 14.28 25.06
C PHE A 77 -4.67 15.35 25.56
N ASN A 78 -4.91 16.40 24.77
CA ASN A 78 -5.74 17.54 25.19
C ASN A 78 -7.12 17.59 24.52
N MET A 79 -7.33 16.90 23.40
CA MET A 79 -8.61 16.89 22.69
C MET A 79 -9.47 15.69 23.09
N SER A 80 -10.78 15.91 23.19
CA SER A 80 -11.78 14.87 23.31
C SER A 80 -12.60 14.81 22.02
N GLY A 81 -12.56 13.68 21.31
CA GLY A 81 -13.31 13.51 20.06
C GLY A 81 -12.71 12.46 19.13
N SER A 82 -13.50 11.43 18.81
CA SER A 82 -13.06 10.31 17.96
C SER A 82 -12.67 10.76 16.55
N ASP A 83 -13.36 11.74 15.97
CA ASP A 83 -13.08 12.26 14.63
C ASP A 83 -11.74 12.99 14.54
N GLN A 84 -11.39 13.76 15.58
CA GLN A 84 -10.12 14.50 15.64
C GLN A 84 -8.94 13.55 15.82
N LEU A 85 -9.09 12.53 16.66
CA LEU A 85 -8.10 11.47 16.83
C LEU A 85 -7.90 10.66 15.54
N LEU A 86 -8.98 10.41 14.80
CA LEU A 86 -8.92 9.74 13.50
C LEU A 86 -8.21 10.62 12.45
N ALA A 87 -8.41 11.94 12.49
CA ALA A 87 -7.68 12.87 11.62
C ALA A 87 -6.17 12.89 11.93
N LEU A 88 -5.77 12.84 13.20
CA LEU A 88 -4.36 12.73 13.61
C LEU A 88 -3.71 11.43 13.14
N LEU A 89 -4.48 10.35 13.04
CA LEU A 89 -4.01 9.09 12.47
C LEU A 89 -3.87 9.17 10.94
N LEU A 90 -4.90 9.67 10.24
CA LEU A 90 -4.99 9.56 8.78
C LEU A 90 -4.26 10.67 8.01
N ALA A 91 -4.33 11.92 8.48
CA ALA A 91 -3.81 13.06 7.72
C ALA A 91 -2.30 12.98 7.45
N PRO A 92 -1.44 12.60 8.42
CA PRO A 92 -0.02 12.38 8.15
C PRO A 92 0.23 11.31 7.08
N ASN A 93 -0.57 10.24 7.06
CA ASN A 93 -0.45 9.18 6.05
C ASN A 93 -0.80 9.70 4.65
N PHE A 94 -1.86 10.49 4.51
CA PHE A 94 -2.21 11.10 3.22
C PHE A 94 -1.14 12.08 2.73
N ILE A 95 -0.59 12.90 3.63
CA ILE A 95 0.52 13.82 3.31
C ILE A 95 1.75 13.02 2.86
N TRP A 96 2.08 11.93 3.57
CA TRP A 96 3.19 11.07 3.19
C TRP A 96 2.97 10.37 1.84
N ILE A 97 1.78 9.85 1.57
CA ILE A 97 1.41 9.24 0.28
C ILE A 97 1.54 10.26 -0.86
N GLY A 98 1.06 11.49 -0.65
CA GLY A 98 1.21 12.59 -1.60
C GLY A 98 2.68 12.92 -1.86
N GLY A 99 3.48 13.09 -0.81
CA GLY A 99 4.91 13.32 -0.91
C GLY A 99 5.66 12.17 -1.60
N PHE A 100 5.31 10.92 -1.29
CA PHE A 100 5.87 9.74 -1.94
C PHE A 100 5.51 9.69 -3.42
N SER A 101 4.29 10.07 -3.80
CA SER A 101 3.86 10.13 -5.20
C SER A 101 4.66 11.16 -6.00
N ILE A 102 4.89 12.34 -5.42
CA ILE A 102 5.75 13.38 -6.02
C ILE A 102 7.19 12.86 -6.13
N TYR A 103 7.71 12.24 -5.07
CA TYR A 103 9.04 11.63 -5.07
C TYR A 103 9.18 10.59 -6.19
N MET A 104 8.22 9.68 -6.35
CA MET A 104 8.23 8.65 -7.40
C MET A 104 8.16 9.27 -8.80
N MET A 105 7.38 10.33 -8.98
CA MET A 105 7.31 11.08 -10.24
C MET A 105 8.67 11.71 -10.57
N LEU A 106 9.29 12.39 -9.60
CA LEU A 106 10.62 13.00 -9.76
C LEU A 106 11.70 11.95 -9.99
N PHE A 107 11.66 10.81 -9.28
CA PHE A 107 12.56 9.69 -9.47
C PHE A 107 12.43 9.12 -10.89
N GLN A 108 11.21 8.93 -11.38
CA GLN A 108 10.98 8.47 -12.74
C GLN A 108 11.57 9.45 -13.77
N PHE A 109 11.37 10.75 -13.58
CA PHE A 109 11.79 11.79 -14.52
C PHE A 109 13.30 12.06 -14.50
N LEU A 110 13.89 12.22 -13.31
CA LEU A 110 15.28 12.62 -13.12
C LEU A 110 16.27 11.45 -13.08
N VAL A 111 15.78 10.25 -12.77
CA VAL A 111 16.60 9.04 -12.68
C VAL A 111 16.25 8.07 -13.79
N THR A 112 15.04 7.53 -13.79
CA THR A 112 14.71 6.39 -14.66
C THR A 112 14.71 6.76 -16.14
N LYS A 113 14.20 7.93 -16.52
CA LYS A 113 14.19 8.38 -17.92
C LYS A 113 15.55 8.82 -18.46
N ARG A 114 16.53 9.12 -17.61
CA ARG A 114 17.87 9.54 -18.03
C ARG A 114 18.81 8.36 -18.30
N ILE A 115 18.51 7.20 -17.72
CA ILE A 115 19.32 5.99 -17.90
C ILE A 115 18.77 5.25 -19.15
N PRO A 116 19.61 4.92 -20.14
CA PRO A 116 19.17 4.17 -21.30
C PRO A 116 18.62 2.80 -20.89
N THR A 117 17.58 2.33 -21.56
CA THR A 117 17.05 1.00 -21.30
C THR A 117 18.09 -0.06 -21.66
N PRO A 118 18.38 -1.04 -20.78
CA PRO A 118 19.40 -2.05 -21.06
C PRO A 118 19.02 -2.88 -22.30
N GLU A 119 20.00 -3.10 -23.18
CA GLU A 119 19.84 -3.77 -24.49
C GLU A 119 19.40 -5.23 -24.37
N ILE A 120 19.80 -5.92 -23.29
CA ILE A 120 19.44 -7.33 -23.05
C ILE A 120 18.48 -7.40 -21.85
N ARG A 121 17.19 -7.67 -22.12
CA ARG A 121 16.23 -8.12 -21.09
C ARG A 121 15.94 -9.60 -21.28
N SER A 122 16.84 -10.47 -20.83
CA SER A 122 16.67 -11.93 -20.84
C SER A 122 15.64 -12.37 -19.80
N ALA A 123 14.36 -12.19 -20.10
CA ALA A 123 13.29 -12.78 -19.30
C ALA A 123 12.17 -13.25 -20.22
N SER A 124 12.07 -14.58 -20.38
CA SER A 124 11.04 -15.22 -21.19
C SER A 124 9.65 -14.81 -20.71
N MET A 125 8.74 -14.52 -21.64
CA MET A 125 7.35 -14.13 -21.32
C MET A 125 6.49 -15.32 -20.87
N ASN A 126 6.98 -16.55 -21.06
CA ASN A 126 6.19 -17.78 -20.87
C ASN A 126 5.84 -18.05 -19.38
N ASN A 127 6.60 -17.52 -18.43
CA ASN A 127 6.36 -17.70 -17.00
C ASN A 127 5.79 -16.43 -16.32
N ARG A 128 4.75 -15.80 -16.87
CA ARG A 128 4.15 -14.58 -16.26
C ARG A 128 2.65 -14.60 -16.09
N GLN A 129 1.97 -15.65 -16.52
CA GLN A 129 0.52 -15.73 -16.39
C GLN A 129 0.16 -15.93 -14.92
N LEU A 130 -0.85 -15.20 -14.44
CA LEU A 130 -1.34 -15.29 -13.07
C LEU A 130 -1.69 -16.74 -12.67
N ARG A 131 -2.21 -17.53 -13.64
CA ARG A 131 -2.51 -18.96 -13.49
C ARG A 131 -1.32 -19.84 -13.09
N ASN A 132 -0.09 -19.38 -13.37
CA ASN A 132 1.12 -20.12 -13.02
C ASN A 132 1.48 -19.96 -11.53
N TYR A 133 0.87 -18.99 -10.84
CA TYR A 133 1.15 -18.70 -9.43
C TYR A 133 -0.02 -19.03 -8.51
N LEU A 134 -1.25 -18.87 -9.02
CA LEU A 134 -2.48 -19.10 -8.28
C LEU A 134 -3.51 -19.82 -9.15
N PRO A 135 -4.30 -20.75 -8.57
CA PRO A 135 -5.49 -21.27 -9.22
C PRO A 135 -6.45 -20.15 -9.65
N MET A 136 -6.83 -20.09 -10.92
CA MET A 136 -7.67 -19.01 -11.45
C MET A 136 -9.04 -18.91 -10.79
N TRP A 137 -9.58 -20.03 -10.30
CA TRP A 137 -10.85 -20.05 -9.57
C TRP A 137 -10.82 -19.19 -8.31
N LEU A 138 -9.67 -19.05 -7.63
CA LEU A 138 -9.55 -18.18 -6.45
C LEU A 138 -9.70 -16.70 -6.83
N ILE A 139 -9.20 -16.30 -8.00
CA ILE A 139 -9.33 -14.93 -8.49
C ILE A 139 -10.76 -14.67 -8.95
N TYR A 140 -11.35 -15.61 -9.70
CA TYR A 140 -12.74 -15.51 -10.13
C TYR A 140 -13.71 -15.48 -8.95
N LEU A 141 -13.45 -16.24 -7.89
CA LEU A 141 -14.26 -16.22 -6.68
C LEU A 141 -14.23 -14.84 -6.01
N ALA A 142 -13.08 -14.18 -5.91
CA ALA A 142 -13.00 -12.82 -5.37
C ALA A 142 -13.81 -11.81 -6.20
N TYR A 143 -13.69 -11.85 -7.53
CA TYR A 143 -14.50 -10.98 -8.41
C TYR A 143 -15.99 -11.34 -8.37
N GLY A 144 -16.33 -12.62 -8.25
CA GLY A 144 -17.71 -13.10 -8.10
C GLY A 144 -18.35 -12.60 -6.80
N LEU A 145 -17.61 -12.63 -5.68
CA LEU A 145 -18.06 -12.06 -4.41
C LEU A 145 -18.30 -10.56 -4.52
N LEU A 146 -17.40 -9.83 -5.19
CA LEU A 146 -17.58 -8.40 -5.44
C LEU A 146 -18.83 -8.13 -6.30
N ALA A 147 -19.05 -8.90 -7.38
CA ALA A 147 -20.25 -8.77 -8.20
C ALA A 147 -21.53 -9.07 -7.40
N LEU A 148 -21.48 -10.07 -6.52
CA LEU A 148 -22.58 -10.40 -5.62
C LEU A 148 -22.89 -9.24 -4.67
N ILE A 149 -21.87 -8.60 -4.08
CA ILE A 149 -22.02 -7.43 -3.21
C ILE A 149 -22.74 -6.29 -3.95
N PHE A 150 -22.33 -5.99 -5.18
CA PHE A 150 -23.00 -4.98 -6.02
C PHE A 150 -24.46 -5.35 -6.27
N THR A 151 -24.73 -6.60 -6.59
CA THR A 151 -26.08 -7.11 -6.86
C THR A 151 -26.96 -6.97 -5.62
N ILE A 152 -26.46 -7.29 -4.43
CA ILE A 152 -27.18 -7.14 -3.16
C ILE A 152 -27.53 -5.66 -2.91
N TYR A 153 -26.59 -4.74 -3.10
CA TYR A 153 -26.85 -3.31 -2.94
C TYR A 153 -27.90 -2.79 -3.93
N ILE A 154 -27.84 -3.21 -5.20
CA ILE A 154 -28.84 -2.85 -6.21
C ILE A 154 -30.22 -3.39 -5.83
N TRP A 155 -30.30 -4.66 -5.41
CA TRP A 155 -31.54 -5.28 -4.95
C TRP A 155 -32.11 -4.56 -3.71
N ALA A 156 -31.26 -4.22 -2.73
CA ALA A 156 -31.68 -3.52 -1.51
C ALA A 156 -32.24 -2.12 -1.82
N TYR A 157 -31.70 -1.44 -2.84
CA TYR A 157 -32.24 -0.18 -3.31
C TYR A 157 -33.63 -0.34 -3.94
N PHE A 158 -33.81 -1.31 -4.85
CA PHE A 158 -35.13 -1.57 -5.45
C PHE A 158 -36.16 -2.05 -4.44
N SER A 159 -35.72 -2.73 -3.39
CA SER A 159 -36.55 -3.17 -2.26
C SER A 159 -36.79 -2.05 -1.23
N GLN A 160 -36.33 -0.83 -1.49
CA GLN A 160 -36.46 0.34 -0.61
C GLN A 160 -35.86 0.14 0.80
N THR A 161 -34.94 -0.80 0.95
CA THR A 161 -34.26 -1.07 2.23
C THR A 161 -33.17 -0.04 2.52
N ILE A 162 -32.59 0.56 1.47
CA ILE A 162 -31.56 1.60 1.58
C ILE A 162 -31.90 2.81 0.70
N THR A 163 -31.36 3.98 1.06
CA THR A 163 -31.52 5.20 0.27
C THR A 163 -30.60 5.22 -0.96
N ALA A 164 -30.98 5.98 -1.99
CA ALA A 164 -30.15 6.19 -3.19
C ALA A 164 -28.78 6.81 -2.86
N GLU A 165 -28.74 7.69 -1.84
CA GLU A 165 -27.50 8.31 -1.36
C GLU A 165 -26.54 7.26 -0.79
N LEU A 166 -27.04 6.37 0.07
CA LEU A 166 -26.25 5.30 0.66
C LEU A 166 -25.73 4.35 -0.42
N LEU A 167 -26.59 3.94 -1.37
CA LEU A 167 -26.19 3.14 -2.53
C LEU A 167 -25.02 3.79 -3.27
N THR A 168 -25.17 5.06 -3.66
CA THR A 168 -24.17 5.79 -4.44
C THR A 168 -22.84 5.87 -3.69
N ARG A 169 -22.88 6.18 -2.39
CA ARG A 169 -21.68 6.26 -1.55
C ARG A 169 -20.95 4.91 -1.47
N ARG A 170 -21.68 3.80 -1.30
CA ARG A 170 -21.10 2.45 -1.19
C ARG A 170 -20.55 1.95 -2.52
N LEU A 171 -21.32 2.05 -3.60
CA LEU A 171 -20.89 1.59 -4.92
C LEU A 171 -19.71 2.39 -5.47
N THR A 172 -19.68 3.71 -5.23
CA THR A 172 -18.53 4.55 -5.62
C THR A 172 -17.28 4.16 -4.85
N GLY A 173 -17.38 4.01 -3.52
CA GLY A 173 -16.24 3.64 -2.69
C GLY A 173 -15.68 2.26 -3.04
N LEU A 174 -16.55 1.25 -3.17
CA LEU A 174 -16.16 -0.09 -3.59
C LEU A 174 -15.63 -0.10 -5.02
N GLY A 175 -16.25 0.62 -5.94
CA GLY A 175 -15.83 0.71 -7.34
C GLY A 175 -14.41 1.27 -7.50
N ILE A 176 -14.10 2.38 -6.83
CA ILE A 176 -12.74 2.96 -6.81
C ILE A 176 -11.74 1.90 -6.31
N PHE A 177 -12.06 1.24 -5.18
CA PHE A 177 -11.17 0.25 -4.59
C PHE A 177 -10.89 -0.93 -5.52
N ILE A 178 -11.93 -1.47 -6.19
CA ILE A 178 -11.81 -2.58 -7.13
C ILE A 178 -10.96 -2.19 -8.34
N ILE A 179 -11.16 -0.99 -8.89
CA ILE A 179 -10.38 -0.48 -10.01
C ILE A 179 -8.91 -0.33 -9.58
N THR A 180 -8.64 0.27 -8.43
CA THR A 180 -7.29 0.42 -7.90
C THR A 180 -6.60 -0.93 -7.71
N MET A 181 -7.25 -1.91 -7.08
CA MET A 181 -6.67 -3.23 -6.85
C MET A 181 -6.47 -4.03 -8.14
N SER A 182 -7.38 -3.89 -9.11
CA SER A 182 -7.24 -4.51 -10.42
C SER A 182 -6.08 -3.90 -11.22
N LEU A 183 -5.90 -2.58 -11.16
CA LEU A 183 -4.76 -1.88 -11.77
C LEU A 183 -3.43 -2.27 -11.12
N ILE A 184 -3.39 -2.39 -9.78
CA ILE A 184 -2.21 -2.88 -9.06
C ILE A 184 -1.86 -4.29 -9.52
N THR A 185 -2.85 -5.19 -9.53
CA THR A 185 -2.67 -6.58 -9.98
C THR A 185 -2.17 -6.62 -11.43
N TYR A 186 -2.82 -5.90 -12.35
CA TYR A 186 -2.40 -5.83 -13.74
C TYR A 186 -0.97 -5.31 -13.88
N LYS A 187 -0.61 -4.22 -13.19
CA LYS A 187 0.72 -3.62 -13.24
C LYS A 187 1.79 -4.57 -12.68
N SER A 188 1.49 -5.21 -11.55
CA SER A 188 2.34 -6.27 -10.97
C SER A 188 2.68 -7.30 -12.02
N PHE A 189 1.67 -7.90 -12.69
CA PHE A 189 1.90 -8.96 -13.68
C PHE A 189 2.49 -8.49 -15.01
N LYS A 190 2.29 -7.22 -15.39
CA LYS A 190 2.88 -6.61 -16.59
C LYS A 190 4.39 -6.41 -16.46
N ASN A 191 4.89 -6.09 -15.27
CA ASN A 191 6.32 -5.83 -15.05
C ASN A 191 7.17 -7.09 -15.24
N LYS A 192 8.29 -6.97 -15.98
CA LYS A 192 9.20 -8.10 -16.27
C LYS A 192 9.96 -8.58 -15.02
N VAL A 193 10.24 -7.68 -14.09
CA VAL A 193 10.93 -7.94 -12.83
C VAL A 193 10.03 -7.44 -11.71
N SER A 194 9.69 -8.33 -10.78
CA SER A 194 8.91 -7.98 -9.60
C SER A 194 9.81 -7.34 -8.55
N GLU A 195 9.30 -6.35 -7.85
CA GLU A 195 9.96 -5.85 -6.64
C GLU A 195 10.11 -6.98 -5.60
N PHE A 196 9.12 -7.86 -5.50
CA PHE A 196 9.15 -8.99 -4.57
C PHE A 196 10.18 -10.04 -4.96
N THR A 197 10.50 -10.21 -6.24
CA THR A 197 11.58 -11.14 -6.64
C THR A 197 12.95 -10.69 -6.15
N PHE A 198 13.16 -9.39 -5.90
CA PHE A 198 14.38 -8.93 -5.25
C PHE A 198 14.41 -9.27 -3.76
N ILE A 199 13.25 -9.26 -3.09
CA ILE A 199 13.15 -9.46 -1.62
C ILE A 199 13.09 -10.96 -1.25
N PHE A 200 12.38 -11.75 -2.05
CA PHE A 200 12.04 -13.14 -1.77
C PHE A 200 12.54 -14.11 -2.85
N ASP A 201 13.48 -13.67 -3.68
CA ASP A 201 14.09 -14.44 -4.78
C ASP A 201 13.03 -15.03 -5.74
N GLN A 202 13.20 -16.30 -6.13
CA GLN A 202 12.33 -17.02 -7.06
C GLN A 202 10.85 -17.10 -6.61
N ASN A 203 10.60 -17.03 -5.29
CA ASN A 203 9.24 -17.08 -4.74
C ASN A 203 8.53 -15.72 -4.69
N GLY A 204 9.25 -14.63 -4.94
CA GLY A 204 8.69 -13.28 -4.80
C GLY A 204 7.46 -13.04 -5.65
N ARG A 205 7.44 -13.59 -6.86
CA ARG A 205 6.27 -13.42 -7.75
C ARG A 205 5.04 -14.18 -7.26
N LYS A 206 5.22 -15.35 -6.65
CA LYS A 206 4.13 -16.10 -6.03
C LYS A 206 3.59 -15.36 -4.81
N ILE A 207 4.47 -14.79 -3.98
CA ILE A 207 4.09 -13.99 -2.81
C ILE A 207 3.33 -12.72 -3.26
N GLU A 208 3.82 -12.01 -4.27
CA GLU A 208 3.13 -10.86 -4.86
C GLU A 208 1.73 -11.23 -5.37
N ALA A 209 1.59 -12.38 -6.03
CA ALA A 209 0.30 -12.90 -6.47
C ALA A 209 -0.66 -13.14 -5.30
N ILE A 210 -0.19 -13.80 -4.24
CA ILE A 210 -0.96 -14.09 -3.03
C ILE A 210 -1.40 -12.79 -2.35
N ILE A 211 -0.51 -11.80 -2.23
CA ILE A 211 -0.84 -10.50 -1.61
C ILE A 211 -1.89 -9.77 -2.42
N ASN A 212 -1.73 -9.68 -3.74
CA ASN A 212 -2.72 -9.03 -4.61
C ASN A 212 -4.09 -9.75 -4.55
N CYS A 213 -4.08 -11.08 -4.51
CA CYS A 213 -5.30 -11.87 -4.32
C CYS A 213 -5.91 -11.61 -2.93
N GLY A 214 -5.12 -11.61 -1.87
CA GLY A 214 -5.56 -11.30 -0.51
C GLY A 214 -6.20 -9.92 -0.41
N LEU A 215 -5.63 -8.90 -1.07
CA LEU A 215 -6.22 -7.56 -1.14
C LEU A 215 -7.60 -7.57 -1.80
N LEU A 216 -7.83 -8.34 -2.87
CA LEU A 216 -9.14 -8.50 -3.49
C LEU A 216 -10.16 -9.16 -2.53
N TYR A 217 -9.73 -10.15 -1.75
CA TYR A 217 -10.59 -10.78 -0.74
C TYR A 217 -10.91 -9.83 0.42
N THR A 218 -9.96 -9.01 0.85
CA THR A 218 -10.20 -7.95 1.85
C THR A 218 -11.26 -6.96 1.37
N SER A 219 -11.26 -6.60 0.08
CA SER A 219 -12.34 -5.78 -0.53
C SER A 219 -13.71 -6.45 -0.37
N SER A 220 -13.77 -7.75 -0.64
CA SER A 220 -15.01 -8.53 -0.58
C SER A 220 -15.51 -8.62 0.86
N LEU A 221 -14.61 -8.90 1.80
CA LEU A 221 -14.92 -8.94 3.23
C LEU A 221 -15.45 -7.59 3.72
N LEU A 222 -14.83 -6.47 3.32
CA LEU A 222 -15.32 -5.14 3.64
C LEU A 222 -16.75 -4.94 3.11
N GLY A 223 -17.02 -5.31 1.85
CA GLY A 223 -18.37 -5.21 1.30
C GLY A 223 -19.40 -6.05 2.05
N ILE A 224 -19.04 -7.27 2.49
CA ILE A 224 -19.90 -8.12 3.33
C ILE A 224 -20.19 -7.44 4.67
N VAL A 225 -19.18 -6.91 5.35
CA VAL A 225 -19.35 -6.19 6.62
C VAL A 225 -20.26 -4.97 6.44
N LEU A 226 -20.10 -4.23 5.35
CA LEU A 226 -20.95 -3.08 5.03
C LEU A 226 -22.39 -3.50 4.75
N ILE A 227 -22.62 -4.59 4.03
CA ILE A 227 -23.96 -5.18 3.83
C ILE A 227 -24.61 -5.54 5.16
N LEU A 228 -23.88 -6.22 6.04
CA LEU A 228 -24.38 -6.61 7.36
C LEU A 228 -24.80 -5.38 8.19
N SER A 229 -24.02 -4.32 8.14
CA SER A 229 -24.35 -3.07 8.83
C SER A 229 -25.51 -2.31 8.18
N ASP A 230 -25.47 -2.12 6.86
CA ASP A 230 -26.40 -1.23 6.14
C ASP A 230 -27.79 -1.87 5.97
N ILE A 231 -27.88 -3.19 5.78
CA ILE A 231 -29.14 -3.90 5.49
C ILE A 231 -29.71 -4.57 6.75
N PHE A 232 -28.85 -5.19 7.56
CA PHE A 232 -29.29 -5.99 8.71
C PHE A 232 -29.12 -5.27 10.04
N GLY A 233 -28.50 -4.08 10.06
CA GLY A 233 -28.20 -3.35 11.29
C GLY A 233 -27.14 -4.03 12.17
N ILE A 234 -26.42 -5.04 11.64
CA ILE A 234 -25.42 -5.80 12.38
C ILE A 234 -24.08 -5.08 12.28
N VAL A 235 -23.74 -4.32 13.34
CA VAL A 235 -22.46 -3.59 13.41
C VAL A 235 -21.38 -4.52 13.95
N ILE A 236 -20.60 -5.15 13.05
CA ILE A 236 -19.44 -5.97 13.43
C ILE A 236 -18.24 -5.09 13.80
N PHE A 237 -18.00 -4.05 13.00
CA PHE A 237 -16.93 -3.08 13.22
C PHE A 237 -17.49 -1.67 13.15
N THR A 238 -17.14 -0.84 14.13
CA THR A 238 -17.27 0.61 13.96
C THR A 238 -16.25 1.08 12.92
N PRO A 239 -16.49 2.20 12.21
CA PRO A 239 -15.51 2.77 11.27
C PRO A 239 -14.13 2.96 11.92
N LEU A 240 -14.11 3.40 13.19
CA LEU A 240 -12.89 3.55 13.98
C LEU A 240 -12.18 2.21 14.19
N SER A 241 -12.91 1.17 14.63
CA SER A 241 -12.35 -0.18 14.82
C SER A 241 -11.78 -0.75 13.52
N PHE A 242 -12.46 -0.54 12.40
CA PHE A 242 -11.97 -0.98 11.09
C PHE A 242 -10.66 -0.28 10.71
N VAL A 243 -10.60 1.05 10.87
CA VAL A 243 -9.38 1.83 10.58
C VAL A 243 -8.22 1.38 11.46
N LEU A 244 -8.46 1.13 12.75
CA LEU A 244 -7.43 0.67 13.69
C LEU A 244 -6.88 -0.71 13.29
N VAL A 245 -7.76 -1.68 13.00
CA VAL A 245 -7.35 -3.03 12.57
C VAL A 245 -6.59 -2.95 11.26
N ALA A 246 -7.09 -2.21 10.26
CA ALA A 246 -6.42 -2.05 8.98
C ALA A 246 -5.01 -1.43 9.14
N HIS A 247 -4.88 -0.38 9.95
CA HIS A 247 -3.58 0.24 10.22
C HIS A 247 -2.62 -0.71 10.93
N LEU A 248 -3.09 -1.45 11.94
CA LEU A 248 -2.28 -2.42 12.64
C LEU A 248 -1.79 -3.52 11.69
N CYS A 249 -2.66 -4.04 10.81
CA CYS A 249 -2.27 -5.02 9.79
C CYS A 249 -1.20 -4.46 8.84
N VAL A 250 -1.34 -3.21 8.38
CA VAL A 250 -0.33 -2.56 7.53
C VAL A 250 1.00 -2.41 8.27
N GLN A 251 0.98 -1.99 9.53
CA GLN A 251 2.19 -1.86 10.36
C GLN A 251 2.88 -3.22 10.56
N ILE A 252 2.12 -4.26 10.92
CA ILE A 252 2.66 -5.62 11.08
C ILE A 252 3.26 -6.13 9.77
N TYR A 253 2.57 -5.90 8.65
CA TYR A 253 3.07 -6.27 7.32
C TYR A 253 4.39 -5.57 6.99
N LEU A 254 4.48 -4.25 7.20
CA LEU A 254 5.69 -3.47 6.97
C LEU A 254 6.84 -3.92 7.88
N ILE A 255 6.59 -4.11 9.17
CA ILE A 255 7.58 -4.65 10.11
C ILE A 255 8.06 -6.02 9.62
N THR A 256 7.15 -6.93 9.30
CA THR A 256 7.51 -8.27 8.84
C THR A 256 8.39 -8.19 7.58
N LEU A 257 8.06 -7.30 6.64
CA LEU A 257 8.84 -7.08 5.43
C LEU A 257 10.24 -6.51 5.73
N PHE A 258 10.37 -5.59 6.67
CA PHE A 258 11.66 -4.99 7.05
C PHE A 258 12.55 -5.91 7.87
N PHE A 259 11.97 -6.71 8.76
CA PHE A 259 12.69 -7.58 9.68
C PHE A 259 12.88 -9.01 9.15
N HIS A 260 12.32 -9.35 7.98
CA HIS A 260 12.59 -10.64 7.35
C HIS A 260 14.08 -10.79 7.02
N ALA A 261 14.67 -11.94 7.42
CA ALA A 261 16.11 -12.22 7.31
C ALA A 261 16.72 -11.96 5.91
N LYS A 262 15.98 -12.18 4.83
CA LYS A 262 16.42 -11.90 3.44
C LYS A 262 16.32 -10.43 3.07
N GLY A 263 15.31 -9.72 3.56
CA GLY A 263 15.25 -8.25 3.48
C GLY A 263 16.47 -7.64 4.17
N LYS A 264 16.82 -8.15 5.36
CA LYS A 264 17.99 -7.70 6.12
C LYS A 264 19.29 -7.79 5.31
N ASN A 265 19.51 -8.86 4.55
CA ASN A 265 20.69 -9.00 3.69
C ASN A 265 20.75 -7.93 2.58
N ILE A 266 19.62 -7.60 1.95
CA ILE A 266 19.53 -6.51 0.96
C ILE A 266 19.84 -5.14 1.59
N TYR A 267 19.51 -4.97 2.87
CA TYR A 267 19.74 -3.74 3.63
C TYR A 267 21.09 -3.68 4.37
N GLN A 268 21.84 -4.79 4.48
CA GLN A 268 23.08 -4.91 5.26
C GLN A 268 24.35 -5.08 4.42
N THR A 269 24.27 -5.43 3.13
CA THR A 269 25.46 -5.61 2.27
C THR A 269 26.00 -4.29 1.68
N SER A 270 26.02 -3.20 2.46
CA SER A 270 26.69 -1.93 2.10
C SER A 270 27.43 -1.35 3.29
#